data_AF-A0A438HFJ2-F1
#
_entry.id   AF-A0A438HFJ2-F1
#
_cell.length_a   1.000
_cell.length_b   1.000
_cell.length_c   1.000
_cell.angle_alpha   90.00
_cell.angle_beta   90.00
_cell.angle_gamma   90.00
#
_symmetry.space_group_name_H-M   'P 1'
#
loop_
_entity.id
_entity.type
_entity.pdbx_description
1 polymer ?
#
loop_
_entity_poly.entity_id
_entity_poly.type
_entity_poly.pdbx_seq_one_letter_code
_entity_poly.pdbx_strand_id
1 'polypeptide(L)'
;MRIGVSAGKFLGFMVTQKGTKVSPNQIKVVIEAPAPKNKKELQRLTGKLVALERFIARFTDKLQPFFLVLRKADTTWWTDNCQSAFEKIKHYLTQPPILSSP
;
A
#
# COMPACT_ATOMS: atom_id res chain seq x y z
N MET A 1 11.50 -4.00 31.64
CA MET A 1 11.59 -2.67 31.00
C MET A 1 10.71 -2.68 29.75
N ARG A 2 9.45 -2.23 29.86
CA ARG A 2 8.55 -2.07 28.71
C ARG A 2 8.76 -0.66 28.16
N ILE A 3 9.43 -0.55 27.02
CA ILE A 3 9.53 0.73 26.31
C ILE A 3 8.21 0.90 25.55
N GLY A 4 7.31 1.70 26.12
CA GLY A 4 6.13 2.20 25.43
C GLY A 4 6.55 3.23 24.40
N VAL A 5 6.60 2.85 23.13
CA VAL A 5 6.75 3.81 22.03
C VAL A 5 5.36 4.31 21.69
N SER A 6 5.00 5.45 22.25
CA SER A 6 3.86 6.25 21.82
C SER A 6 4.02 6.55 20.32
N ALA A 7 2.98 6.25 19.54
CA ALA A 7 2.89 6.53 18.11
C ALA A 7 2.74 8.05 17.85
N GLY A 8 3.72 8.82 18.29
CA GLY A 8 3.95 10.19 17.87
C GLY A 8 4.78 10.16 16.59
N LYS A 9 4.45 11.05 15.66
CA LYS A 9 5.14 11.26 14.38
C LYS A 9 6.65 11.49 14.61
N PHE A 10 7.46 10.44 14.65
CA PHE A 10 8.91 10.58 14.79
C PHE A 10 9.55 10.83 13.42
N LEU A 11 10.06 12.05 13.23
CA LEU A 11 10.95 12.44 12.12
C LEU A 11 10.37 12.33 10.71
N GLY A 12 9.04 12.42 10.57
CA GLY A 12 8.41 12.28 9.26
C GLY A 12 8.47 10.86 8.73
N PHE A 13 8.26 9.84 9.57
CA PHE A 13 8.04 8.45 9.17
C PHE A 13 6.70 7.96 9.71
N MET A 14 5.97 7.17 8.92
CA MET A 14 4.81 6.44 9.43
C MET A 14 5.33 5.20 10.18
N VAL A 15 5.16 5.19 11.50
CA VAL A 15 5.43 4.00 12.31
C VAL A 15 4.24 3.07 12.16
N THR A 16 4.50 1.79 11.98
CA THR A 16 3.46 0.78 11.81
C THR A 16 3.32 -0.10 13.03
N GLN A 17 2.27 -0.94 13.11
CA GLN A 17 2.05 -1.84 14.25
C GLN A 17 3.24 -2.77 14.55
N LYS A 18 4.13 -2.99 13.57
CA LYS A 18 5.35 -3.80 13.71
C LYS A 18 6.61 -2.98 14.07
N GLY A 19 6.46 -1.69 14.41
CA GLY A 19 7.57 -0.81 14.76
C GLY A 19 8.47 -0.39 13.58
N THR A 20 8.09 -0.75 12.34
CA THR A 20 8.91 -0.41 11.16
C THR A 20 8.53 0.95 10.58
N LYS A 21 9.55 1.73 10.20
CA LYS A 21 9.42 3.08 9.66
C LYS A 21 9.18 3.03 8.15
N VAL A 22 8.04 3.53 7.69
CA VAL A 22 7.79 3.80 6.26
C VAL A 22 8.06 5.27 5.99
N SER A 23 8.86 5.56 4.95
CA SER A 23 9.10 6.95 4.56
C SER A 23 7.88 7.52 3.82
N PRO A 24 7.46 8.76 4.10
CA PRO A 24 6.39 9.43 3.40
C PRO A 24 6.65 9.53 1.91
N ASN A 25 7.91 9.61 1.48
CA ASN A 25 8.26 9.59 0.06
C ASN A 25 7.84 8.29 -0.63
N GLN A 26 7.99 7.12 0.01
CA GLN A 26 7.54 5.85 -0.57
C GLN A 26 6.01 5.79 -0.69
N ILE A 27 5.30 6.32 0.30
CA ILE A 27 3.84 6.41 0.28
C ILE A 27 3.37 7.40 -0.79
N LYS A 28 4.01 8.58 -0.85
CA LYS A 28 3.72 9.65 -1.81
C LYS A 28 3.84 9.19 -3.26
N VAL A 29 4.88 8.40 -3.57
CA VAL A 29 5.07 7.79 -4.90
C VAL A 29 3.89 6.90 -5.32
N VAL A 30 3.18 6.28 -4.36
CA VAL A 30 2.00 5.46 -4.67
C VAL A 30 0.73 6.31 -4.77
N ILE A 31 0.57 7.30 -3.89
CA ILE A 31 -0.58 8.22 -3.90
C ILE A 31 -0.62 9.02 -5.22
N GLU A 32 0.52 9.54 -5.65
CA GLU A 32 0.66 10.37 -6.86
C GLU A 32 0.80 9.55 -8.14
N ALA A 33 0.93 8.22 -8.04
CA ALA A 33 1.04 7.38 -9.22
C ALA A 33 -0.24 7.46 -10.06
N PRO A 34 -0.14 7.68 -11.39
CA PRO A 34 -1.30 7.51 -12.26
C PRO A 34 -1.72 6.03 -12.30
N ALA A 35 -2.92 5.76 -12.79
CA ALA A 35 -3.32 4.40 -13.11
C ALA A 35 -2.33 3.79 -14.12
N PRO A 36 -1.92 2.53 -13.95
CA PRO A 36 -0.98 1.88 -14.85
C PRO A 36 -1.59 1.75 -16.25
N LYS A 37 -0.77 2.00 -17.28
CA LYS A 37 -1.19 1.98 -18.69
C LYS A 37 -0.94 0.64 -19.39
N ASN A 38 -0.22 -0.27 -18.72
CA ASN A 38 0.11 -1.59 -19.24
C ASN A 38 0.44 -2.56 -18.09
N LYS A 39 0.51 -3.86 -18.43
CA LYS A 39 0.83 -4.93 -17.46
C LYS A 39 2.19 -4.76 -16.79
N LYS A 40 3.19 -4.19 -17.47
CA LYS A 40 4.54 -3.92 -16.92
C LYS A 40 4.50 -2.85 -15.83
N GLU A 41 3.75 -1.78 -16.04
CA GLU A 41 3.50 -0.75 -15.05
C GLU A 41 2.71 -1.29 -13.86
N LEU A 42 1.70 -2.13 -14.12
CA LEU A 42 0.95 -2.82 -13.07
C LEU A 42 1.85 -3.73 -12.22
N GLN A 43 2.76 -4.49 -12.84
CA GLN A 43 3.76 -5.30 -12.12
C GLN A 43 4.65 -4.43 -11.23
N ARG A 44 5.17 -3.32 -11.77
CA ARG A 44 6.02 -2.39 -11.02
C ARG A 44 5.27 -1.76 -9.86
N LEU A 45 4.02 -1.35 -10.06
CA LEU A 45 3.16 -0.82 -9.00
C LEU A 45 2.91 -1.88 -7.93
N THR A 46 2.53 -3.10 -8.33
CA THR A 46 2.29 -4.21 -7.41
C THR A 46 3.53 -4.51 -6.57
N GLY A 47 4.72 -4.49 -7.16
CA GLY A 47 5.99 -4.66 -6.43
C GLY A 47 6.20 -3.58 -5.36
N LYS A 48 5.90 -2.31 -5.67
CA LYS A 48 5.96 -1.21 -4.68
C LYS A 48 4.94 -1.42 -3.56
N LEU A 49 3.73 -1.87 -3.89
CA LEU A 49 2.66 -2.13 -2.93
C LEU A 49 3.00 -3.31 -2.00
N VAL A 50 3.57 -4.40 -2.52
CA VAL A 50 4.06 -5.53 -1.71
C VAL A 50 5.16 -5.11 -0.75
N ALA A 51 6.03 -4.18 -1.15
CA ALA A 51 7.01 -3.60 -0.23
C ALA A 51 6.33 -2.85 0.94
N LEU A 52 5.22 -2.16 0.68
CA LEU A 52 4.42 -1.48 1.71
C LEU A 52 3.63 -2.45 2.60
N GLU A 53 3.21 -3.60 2.06
CA GLU A 53 2.47 -4.65 2.79
C GLU A 53 3.19 -5.10 4.07
N ARG A 54 4.52 -5.18 4.03
CA ARG A 54 5.35 -5.58 5.18
C ARG A 54 5.12 -4.69 6.41
N PHE A 55 4.65 -3.47 6.18
CA PHE A 55 4.46 -2.46 7.19
C PHE A 55 2.97 -2.26 7.50
N ILE A 56 2.07 -2.50 6.55
CA ILE A 56 0.64 -2.23 6.74
C ILE A 56 -0.12 -3.53 7.01
N ALA A 57 -0.67 -3.68 8.22
CA ALA A 57 -1.50 -4.84 8.55
C ALA A 57 -2.71 -4.95 7.60
N ARG A 58 -3.06 -6.19 7.20
CA ARG A 58 -4.19 -6.50 6.30
C ARG A 58 -4.13 -5.81 4.93
N PHE A 59 -2.94 -5.38 4.50
CA PHE A 59 -2.77 -4.74 3.19
C PHE A 59 -2.86 -5.75 2.04
N THR A 60 -2.48 -7.01 2.29
CA THR A 60 -2.50 -8.12 1.32
C THR A 60 -3.88 -8.32 0.70
N ASP A 61 -4.94 -8.23 1.51
CA ASP A 61 -6.34 -8.36 1.06
C ASP A 61 -6.69 -7.32 -0.02
N LYS A 62 -6.12 -6.12 0.09
CA LYS A 62 -6.34 -5.01 -0.85
C LYS A 62 -5.57 -5.19 -2.16
N LEU A 63 -4.54 -6.05 -2.18
CA LEU A 63 -3.72 -6.32 -3.35
C LEU A 63 -4.23 -7.48 -4.21
N GLN A 64 -5.18 -8.25 -3.69
CA GLN A 64 -5.72 -9.44 -4.33
C GLN A 64 -6.20 -9.22 -5.79
N PRO A 65 -6.89 -8.10 -6.13
CA PRO A 65 -7.29 -7.82 -7.50
C PRO A 65 -6.11 -7.68 -8.47
N PHE A 66 -4.96 -7.12 -8.04
CA PHE A 66 -3.78 -7.00 -8.90
C PHE A 66 -3.13 -8.35 -9.16
N PHE A 67 -3.02 -9.20 -8.13
CA PHE A 67 -2.44 -10.55 -8.29
C PHE A 67 -3.26 -11.42 -9.23
N LEU A 68 -4.60 -11.35 -9.14
CA LEU A 68 -5.49 -12.06 -10.06
C LEU A 68 -5.21 -11.69 -11.51
N VAL A 69 -5.09 -10.39 -11.78
CA VAL A 69 -4.88 -9.91 -13.14
C VAL A 69 -3.47 -10.18 -13.65
N LEU A 70 -2.44 -10.10 -12.80
CA LEU A 70 -1.08 -10.45 -13.19
C LEU A 70 -0.93 -11.93 -13.56
N ARG A 71 -1.67 -12.82 -12.89
CA ARG A 71 -1.70 -14.26 -13.17
C ARG A 71 -2.45 -14.63 -14.45
N LYS A 72 -3.44 -13.83 -14.86
CA LYS A 72 -4.17 -14.07 -16.11
C LYS A 72 -3.30 -13.77 -17.33
N ALA A 73 -3.41 -14.62 -18.35
CA ALA A 73 -2.78 -14.42 -19.66
C ALA A 73 -3.63 -13.55 -20.61
N ASP A 74 -4.87 -13.26 -20.21
CA ASP A 74 -5.84 -12.54 -21.05
C ASP A 74 -5.47 -11.08 -21.29
N THR A 75 -6.03 -10.53 -22.37
CA THR A 75 -5.90 -9.12 -22.77
C THR A 75 -6.59 -8.13 -21.82
N THR A 76 -7.48 -8.60 -20.94
CA THR A 76 -8.13 -7.76 -19.92
C THR A 76 -7.24 -7.63 -18.68
N TRP A 77 -6.26 -6.72 -18.75
CA TRP A 77 -5.24 -6.51 -17.71
C TRP A 77 -5.55 -5.36 -16.73
N TRP A 78 -6.63 -4.60 -16.93
CA TRP A 78 -7.13 -3.60 -15.99
C TRP A 78 -8.65 -3.66 -15.95
N THR A 79 -9.20 -3.93 -14.78
CA THR A 79 -10.65 -4.08 -14.56
C THR A 79 -11.13 -2.99 -13.61
N ASP A 80 -12.45 -2.77 -13.56
CA ASP A 80 -13.06 -1.86 -12.57
C ASP A 80 -12.68 -2.23 -11.13
N ASN A 81 -12.52 -3.54 -10.85
CA ASN A 81 -12.04 -4.03 -9.57
C ASN A 81 -10.60 -3.59 -9.27
N CYS A 82 -9.72 -3.58 -10.28
CA CYS A 82 -8.36 -3.06 -10.12
C CYS A 82 -8.35 -1.55 -9.90
N GLN A 83 -9.17 -0.80 -10.64
CA GLN A 83 -9.30 0.65 -10.45
C GLN A 83 -9.82 0.98 -9.04
N SER A 84 -10.90 0.31 -8.61
CA SER A 84 -11.47 0.48 -7.28
C SER A 84 -10.46 0.12 -6.17
N ALA A 85 -9.73 -0.98 -6.32
CA ALA A 85 -8.69 -1.37 -5.38
C ALA A 85 -7.56 -0.33 -5.31
N PHE A 86 -7.14 0.20 -6.46
CA PHE A 86 -6.09 1.21 -6.52
C PHE A 86 -6.48 2.50 -5.81
N GLU A 87 -7.69 3.01 -6.07
CA GLU A 87 -8.19 4.20 -5.39
C GLU A 87 -8.40 3.98 -3.88
N LYS A 88 -8.91 2.81 -3.47
CA LYS A 88 -9.03 2.44 -2.05
C LYS A 88 -7.68 2.40 -1.35
N ILE A 89 -6.63 1.93 -2.02
CA ILE A 89 -5.27 1.93 -1.49
C ILE A 89 -4.75 3.35 -1.34
N LYS A 90 -4.89 4.20 -2.37
CA LYS A 90 -4.48 5.61 -2.28
C LYS A 90 -5.18 6.32 -1.13
N HIS A 91 -6.50 6.15 -1.04
CA HIS A 91 -7.29 6.73 0.04
C HIS A 91 -6.84 6.25 1.42
N TYR A 92 -6.62 4.94 1.58
CA TYR A 92 -6.10 4.39 2.83
C TYR A 92 -4.71 4.92 3.18
N LEU A 93 -3.84 5.11 2.19
CA LEU A 93 -2.51 5.69 2.39
C LEU A 93 -2.55 7.19 2.72
N THR A 94 -3.59 7.91 2.29
CA THR A 94 -3.85 9.30 2.71
C THR A 94 -4.47 9.42 4.09
N GLN A 95 -5.13 8.37 4.57
CA GLN A 95 -5.74 8.27 5.88
C GLN A 95 -4.94 7.27 6.73
N PRO A 96 -3.74 7.64 7.22
CA PRO A 96 -2.95 6.73 8.03
C PRO A 96 -3.83 6.26 9.20
N PRO A 97 -3.93 4.94 9.45
CA PRO A 97 -4.67 4.47 10.60
C PRO A 97 -4.05 5.13 11.83
N ILE A 98 -4.88 5.86 12.58
CA ILE A 98 -4.55 6.22 13.94
C ILE A 98 -4.34 4.89 14.63
N LEU A 99 -3.09 4.56 14.92
CA LEU A 99 -2.71 3.32 15.58
C LEU A 99 -3.42 3.27 16.92
N SER A 100 -4.57 2.58 16.98
CA SER A 100 -5.22 2.28 18.25
C SER A 100 -4.27 1.39 19.05
N SER A 101 -3.69 1.99 20.08
CA SER A 101 -2.91 1.30 21.11
C SER A 101 -3.87 0.52 22.01
N PRO A 102 -3.61 -0.74 22.33
CA PRO A 102 -3.79 -1.25 23.68
C PRO A 102 -2.68 -0.71 24.61
#